data_AF-A0A258QL82-F1
#
_entry.id   AF-A0A258QL82-F1
#
_cell.length_a   1.000
_cell.length_b   1.000
_cell.length_c   1.000
_cell.angle_alpha   90.00
_cell.angle_beta   90.00
_cell.angle_gamma   90.00
#
_symmetry.space_group_name_H-M   'P 1'
#
loop_
_entity.id
_entity.type
_entity.pdbx_description
1 polymer ?
#
loop_
_entity_poly.entity_id
_entity_poly.type
_entity_poly.pdbx_seq_one_letter_code
_entity_poly.pdbx_strand_id
1 'polypeptide(L)'
;FQWEFSLSVLAAVLAVLGYSVNESVVIFDRIRENFRKYRKMNTREVIDNAITSTISRTVITHGSTEMMVLAMLFFGGPTLFYFALALTIGILFGIYSSVFVAAALAMWLGVTREDLVKGERKPDDAARNDDPNFGAQV
;
A
#
# COMPACT_ATOMS: atom_id res chain seq x y z
N PHE A 1 -3.49 -1.24 35.48
CA PHE A 1 -4.05 -1.47 34.13
C PHE A 1 -4.90 -2.76 34.10
N GLN A 2 -6.02 -2.81 34.83
CA GLN A 2 -6.99 -3.90 34.71
C GLN A 2 -8.16 -3.40 33.86
N TRP A 3 -8.00 -3.46 32.53
CA TRP A 3 -9.10 -3.10 31.62
C TRP A 3 -10.14 -4.21 31.67
N GLU A 4 -11.41 -3.85 31.80
CA GLU A 4 -12.50 -4.84 31.80
C GLU A 4 -12.64 -5.43 30.40
N PHE A 5 -12.29 -6.71 30.26
CA PHE A 5 -12.46 -7.45 29.02
C PHE A 5 -13.89 -7.97 28.93
N SER A 6 -14.74 -7.25 28.19
CA SER A 6 -16.15 -7.60 27.95
C SER A 6 -16.37 -8.14 26.54
N LEU A 7 -17.54 -8.72 26.30
CA LEU A 7 -17.95 -9.17 24.96
C LEU A 7 -17.92 -8.03 23.92
N SER A 8 -18.21 -6.80 24.35
CA SER A 8 -18.10 -5.62 23.50
C SER A 8 -16.66 -5.37 23.08
N VAL A 9 -15.70 -5.45 24.01
CA VAL A 9 -14.27 -5.29 23.69
C VAL A 9 -13.81 -6.38 22.72
N LEU A 10 -14.24 -7.64 22.90
CA LEU A 10 -13.97 -8.71 21.95
C LEU A 10 -14.51 -8.38 20.55
N ALA A 11 -15.74 -7.89 20.45
CA ALA A 11 -16.33 -7.49 19.18
C ALA A 11 -15.55 -6.32 18.53
N ALA A 12 -15.09 -5.34 19.31
CA ALA A 12 -14.24 -4.27 18.83
C ALA A 12 -12.92 -4.81 18.25
N VAL A 13 -12.27 -5.74 18.95
CA VAL A 13 -11.02 -6.36 18.48
C VAL A 13 -11.23 -7.08 17.14
N LEU A 14 -12.31 -7.86 17.01
CA LEU A 14 -12.63 -8.53 15.74
C LEU A 14 -12.89 -7.53 14.60
N ALA A 15 -13.58 -6.43 14.90
CA ALA A 15 -13.81 -5.36 13.93
C ALA A 15 -12.49 -4.68 13.50
N VAL A 16 -11.60 -4.40 14.45
CA VAL A 16 -10.26 -3.84 14.18
C VAL A 16 -9.44 -4.75 13.28
N LEU A 17 -9.43 -6.06 13.54
CA LEU A 17 -8.69 -7.02 12.71
C LEU A 17 -9.18 -6.97 11.26
N GLY A 18 -10.50 -6.97 11.05
CA GLY A 18 -11.08 -6.80 9.72
C GLY A 18 -10.66 -5.49 9.05
N TYR A 19 -10.70 -4.39 9.80
CA TYR A 19 -10.32 -3.06 9.29
C TYR A 19 -8.84 -2.98 8.91
N SER A 20 -7.95 -3.51 9.76
CA SER A 20 -6.51 -3.50 9.53
C SER A 20 -6.10 -4.36 8.33
N VAL A 21 -6.71 -5.53 8.17
CA VAL A 21 -6.45 -6.41 7.02
C VAL A 21 -6.95 -5.76 5.74
N ASN A 22 -8.14 -5.16 5.75
CA ASN A 22 -8.69 -4.44 4.60
C ASN A 22 -7.71 -3.40 4.05
N GLU A 23 -7.15 -2.56 4.93
CA GLU A 23 -6.20 -1.53 4.48
C GLU A 23 -4.92 -2.10 3.91
N SER A 24 -4.38 -3.14 4.56
CA SER A 24 -3.16 -3.78 4.09
C SER A 24 -3.34 -4.35 2.70
N VAL A 25 -4.50 -4.96 2.40
CA VAL A 25 -4.83 -5.50 1.07
C VAL A 25 -4.96 -4.39 0.03
N VAL A 26 -5.65 -3.29 0.34
CA VAL A 26 -5.82 -2.17 -0.61
C VAL A 26 -4.49 -1.54 -0.99
N ILE A 27 -3.60 -1.30 -0.02
CA ILE A 27 -2.26 -0.75 -0.28
C ILE A 27 -1.42 -1.76 -1.06
N PHE A 28 -1.44 -3.04 -0.67
CA PHE A 28 -0.74 -4.11 -1.38
C PHE A 28 -1.13 -4.18 -2.86
N ASP A 29 -2.43 -4.20 -3.14
CA ASP A 29 -2.96 -4.30 -4.49
C ASP A 29 -2.56 -3.08 -5.33
N ARG A 30 -2.59 -1.88 -4.73
CA ARG A 30 -2.18 -0.66 -5.43
C ARG A 30 -0.69 -0.64 -5.76
N ILE A 31 0.14 -1.13 -4.86
CA ILE A 31 1.58 -1.29 -5.11
C ILE A 31 1.79 -2.27 -6.27
N ARG A 32 1.14 -3.44 -6.22
CA ARG A 32 1.20 -4.45 -7.28
C ARG A 32 0.76 -3.90 -8.64
N GLU A 33 -0.32 -3.10 -8.66
CA GLU A 33 -0.80 -2.41 -9.85
C GLU A 33 0.23 -1.42 -10.39
N ASN A 34 0.79 -0.56 -9.53
CA ASN A 34 1.78 0.44 -9.91
C ASN A 34 3.07 -0.20 -10.44
N PHE A 35 3.54 -1.30 -9.85
CA PHE A 35 4.68 -2.06 -10.38
C PHE A 35 4.42 -2.62 -11.78
N ARG A 36 3.20 -3.11 -12.06
CA ARG A 36 2.86 -3.62 -13.40
C ARG A 36 2.75 -2.51 -14.44
N LYS A 37 2.32 -1.33 -14.03
CA LYS A 37 2.09 -0.16 -14.89
C LYS A 37 3.38 0.64 -15.16
N TYR A 38 4.26 0.77 -14.17
CA TYR A 38 5.43 1.65 -14.21
C TYR A 38 6.76 0.87 -14.16
N ARG A 39 7.03 0.07 -15.20
CA ARG A 39 8.23 -0.78 -15.31
C ARG A 39 9.58 -0.04 -15.21
N LYS A 40 9.62 1.28 -15.41
CA LYS A 40 10.86 2.08 -15.38
C LYS A 40 11.04 2.91 -14.10
N MET A 41 10.05 2.94 -13.20
CA MET A 41 10.12 3.75 -11.98
C MET A 41 10.98 3.06 -10.91
N ASN A 42 11.70 3.86 -10.13
CA ASN A 42 12.49 3.32 -9.03
C ASN A 42 11.53 2.82 -7.93
N THR A 43 11.93 1.77 -7.21
CA THR A 43 11.13 1.15 -6.14
C THR A 43 10.54 2.19 -5.17
N ARG A 44 11.33 3.19 -4.78
CA ARG A 44 10.89 4.27 -3.89
C ARG A 44 9.79 5.14 -4.48
N GLU A 45 9.86 5.43 -5.78
CA GLU A 45 8.85 6.24 -6.47
C GLU A 45 7.53 5.46 -6.66
N VAL A 46 7.62 4.16 -6.88
CA VAL A 46 6.44 3.28 -6.97
C VAL A 46 5.67 3.25 -5.64
N ILE A 47 6.39 3.16 -4.52
CA ILE A 47 5.80 3.25 -3.17
C ILE A 47 5.14 4.61 -2.95
N ASP A 48 5.89 5.69 -3.20
CA ASP A 48 5.42 7.04 -2.94
C ASP A 48 4.15 7.36 -3.74
N ASN A 49 4.12 6.91 -5.01
CA ASN A 49 2.93 6.99 -5.84
C ASN A 49 1.78 6.14 -5.29
N ALA A 50 2.05 4.91 -4.84
CA ALA A 50 1.03 4.04 -4.27
C ALA A 50 0.41 4.67 -3.01
N ILE A 51 1.23 5.12 -2.06
CA ILE A 51 0.82 5.78 -0.82
C ILE A 51 0.00 7.03 -1.13
N THR A 52 0.50 7.90 -2.03
CA THR A 52 -0.20 9.13 -2.40
C THR A 52 -1.57 8.83 -3.01
N SER A 53 -1.66 7.78 -3.84
CA SER A 53 -2.91 7.40 -4.48
C SER A 53 -3.92 6.74 -3.53
N THR A 54 -3.48 6.17 -2.41
CA THR A 54 -4.34 5.54 -1.40
C THR A 54 -4.71 6.49 -0.26
N ILE A 55 -3.90 7.53 0.02
CA ILE A 55 -4.14 8.51 1.09
C ILE A 55 -5.56 9.07 1.06
N SER A 56 -6.06 9.49 -0.11
CA SER A 56 -7.41 10.08 -0.18
C SER A 56 -8.50 9.09 0.24
N ARG A 57 -8.36 7.81 -0.15
CA ARG A 57 -9.28 6.76 0.28
C ARG A 57 -9.18 6.54 1.78
N THR A 58 -7.98 6.35 2.29
CA THR A 58 -7.72 6.09 3.71
C THR A 58 -8.24 7.24 4.58
N VAL A 59 -8.01 8.50 4.19
CA VAL A 59 -8.54 9.68 4.91
C VAL A 59 -10.06 9.68 4.93
N ILE A 60 -10.72 9.36 3.82
CA ILE A 60 -12.19 9.35 3.76
C ILE A 60 -12.76 8.19 4.59
N THR A 61 -12.27 6.97 4.43
CA THR A 61 -12.81 5.78 5.11
C THR A 61 -12.47 5.78 6.59
N HIS A 62 -11.19 5.92 6.94
CA HIS A 62 -10.79 5.94 8.35
C HIS A 62 -11.17 7.23 9.04
N GLY A 63 -11.00 8.39 8.39
CA GLY A 63 -11.32 9.66 9.03
C GLY A 63 -12.80 9.77 9.38
N SER A 64 -13.69 9.29 8.52
CA SER A 64 -15.13 9.25 8.83
C SER A 64 -15.45 8.25 9.95
N THR A 65 -14.83 7.07 9.93
CA THR A 65 -15.03 6.05 10.98
C THR A 65 -14.48 6.54 12.31
N GLU A 66 -13.28 7.13 12.32
CA GLU A 66 -12.63 7.67 13.51
C GLU A 66 -13.45 8.83 14.09
N MET A 67 -14.02 9.70 13.25
CA MET A 67 -14.91 10.76 13.74
C MET A 67 -16.12 10.19 14.49
N MET A 68 -16.73 9.12 13.98
CA MET A 68 -17.81 8.40 14.67
C MET A 68 -17.33 7.77 15.98
N VAL A 69 -16.19 7.06 15.96
CA VAL A 69 -15.65 6.37 17.13
C VAL A 69 -15.22 7.36 18.22
N LEU A 70 -14.63 8.49 17.85
CA LEU A 70 -14.28 9.57 18.79
C LEU A 70 -15.53 10.17 19.43
N ALA A 71 -16.61 10.37 18.66
CA ALA A 71 -17.88 10.79 19.25
C ALA A 71 -18.39 9.77 20.27
N MET A 72 -18.28 8.46 19.99
CA MET A 72 -18.60 7.40 20.96
C MET A 72 -17.65 7.41 22.17
N LEU A 73 -16.37 7.71 21.98
CA LEU A 73 -15.37 7.73 23.05
C LEU A 73 -15.63 8.86 24.06
N PHE A 74 -15.96 10.06 23.56
CA PHE A 74 -16.21 11.22 24.42
C PHE A 74 -17.66 11.32 24.94
N PHE A 75 -18.65 10.91 24.14
CA PHE A 75 -20.06 11.09 24.45
C PHE A 75 -20.84 9.78 24.69
N GLY A 76 -20.26 8.62 24.45
CA GLY A 76 -20.93 7.31 24.52
C GLY A 76 -21.06 6.71 25.93
N GLY A 77 -20.40 7.29 26.93
CA GLY A 77 -20.48 6.86 28.34
C GLY A 77 -19.66 5.59 28.67
N PRO A 78 -19.75 5.10 29.92
CA PRO A 78 -18.84 4.06 30.45
C PRO A 78 -18.94 2.71 29.71
N THR A 79 -20.15 2.34 29.27
CA THR A 79 -20.41 1.05 28.61
C THR A 79 -19.71 0.95 27.25
N LEU A 80 -19.59 2.07 26.52
CA LEU A 80 -18.99 2.10 25.19
C LEU A 80 -17.52 2.56 25.21
N PHE A 81 -17.02 3.06 26.33
CA PHE A 81 -15.69 3.64 26.42
C PHE A 81 -14.59 2.68 25.97
N TYR A 82 -14.56 1.47 26.53
CA TYR A 82 -13.54 0.47 26.16
C TYR A 82 -13.73 -0.10 24.75
N PHE A 83 -14.98 -0.13 24.25
CA PHE A 83 -15.26 -0.50 22.87
C PHE A 83 -14.71 0.53 21.88
N ALA A 84 -15.02 1.81 22.10
CA ALA A 84 -14.55 2.91 21.27
C ALA A 84 -13.02 3.07 21.37
N LEU A 85 -12.45 2.90 22.57
CA LEU A 85 -11.01 2.95 22.77
C LEU A 85 -10.29 1.86 21.96
N ALA A 86 -10.80 0.63 21.99
CA ALA A 86 -10.24 -0.47 21.22
C ALA A 86 -10.32 -0.20 19.70
N LEU A 87 -11.45 0.32 19.21
CA LEU A 87 -11.61 0.73 17.81
C LEU A 87 -10.64 1.84 17.41
N THR A 88 -10.56 2.94 18.17
CA THR A 88 -9.66 4.06 17.90
C THR A 88 -8.21 3.60 17.79
N ILE A 89 -7.74 2.83 18.78
CA ILE A 89 -6.38 2.29 18.75
C ILE A 89 -6.20 1.41 17.50
N GLY A 90 -7.14 0.50 17.26
CA GLY A 90 -7.06 -0.41 16.14
C GLY A 90 -7.02 0.25 14.77
N ILE A 91 -7.86 1.27 14.54
CA ILE A 91 -7.90 2.03 13.30
C ILE A 91 -6.58 2.76 13.08
N LEU A 92 -6.05 3.45 14.12
CA LEU A 92 -4.78 4.16 14.03
C LEU A 92 -3.59 3.23 13.72
N PHE A 93 -3.50 2.10 14.43
CA PHE A 93 -2.45 1.10 14.17
C PHE A 93 -2.65 0.40 12.82
N GLY A 94 -3.88 0.21 12.35
CA GLY A 94 -4.18 -0.34 11.02
C GLY A 94 -3.65 0.55 9.90
N ILE A 95 -3.91 1.85 9.96
CA ILE A 95 -3.38 2.83 8.98
C ILE A 95 -1.85 2.83 9.03
N TYR A 96 -1.27 2.95 10.22
CA TYR A 96 0.18 3.04 10.37
C TYR A 96 0.86 1.76 9.84
N SER A 97 0.40 0.58 10.28
CA SER A 97 1.01 -0.71 9.90
C SER A 97 0.93 -1.01 8.40
N SER A 98 -0.16 -0.62 7.73
CA SER A 98 -0.31 -0.85 6.29
C SER A 98 0.74 -0.09 5.45
N VAL A 99 1.22 1.07 5.91
CA VAL A 99 2.33 1.80 5.30
C VAL A 99 3.67 1.07 5.49
N PHE A 100 3.90 0.41 6.63
CA PHE A 100 5.09 -0.43 6.81
C PHE A 100 5.07 -1.64 5.88
N VAL A 101 3.90 -2.24 5.65
CA VAL A 101 3.74 -3.32 4.66
C VAL A 101 4.14 -2.83 3.26
N ALA A 102 3.76 -1.60 2.89
CA ALA A 102 4.18 -0.99 1.63
C ALA A 102 5.71 -0.91 1.49
N ALA A 103 6.39 -0.42 2.53
CA ALA A 103 7.84 -0.33 2.56
C ALA A 103 8.52 -1.70 2.53
N ALA A 104 7.99 -2.67 3.29
CA ALA A 104 8.51 -4.04 3.35
C ALA A 104 8.47 -4.72 1.98
N LEU A 105 7.37 -4.58 1.24
CA LEU A 105 7.23 -5.17 -0.09
C LEU A 105 8.10 -4.51 -1.14
N ALA A 106 8.31 -3.21 -1.03
CA ALA A 106 9.20 -2.52 -1.94
C ALA A 106 10.64 -3.02 -1.80
N MET A 107 11.08 -3.26 -0.57
CA MET A 107 12.36 -3.91 -0.32
C MET A 107 12.37 -5.37 -0.77
N TRP A 108 11.28 -6.10 -0.54
CA TRP A 108 11.14 -7.52 -0.91
C TRP A 108 11.15 -7.76 -2.43
N LEU A 109 10.54 -6.86 -3.20
CA LEU A 109 10.43 -6.97 -4.65
C LEU A 109 11.68 -6.50 -5.40
N GLY A 110 12.69 -5.98 -4.69
CA GLY A 110 14.08 -5.78 -5.13
C GLY A 110 14.33 -5.89 -6.63
N VAL A 111 13.74 -4.98 -7.42
CA VAL A 111 13.95 -4.98 -8.87
C VAL A 111 15.40 -4.57 -9.10
N THR A 112 16.24 -5.57 -9.36
CA THR A 112 17.60 -5.35 -9.83
C THR A 112 17.53 -4.70 -11.21
N ARG A 113 18.43 -3.74 -11.45
CA ARG A 113 18.61 -3.04 -12.73
C ARG A 113 18.79 -3.97 -13.95
N GLU A 114 19.02 -5.26 -13.72
CA GLU A 114 19.36 -6.26 -14.71
C GLU A 114 18.16 -6.73 -15.57
N ASP A 115 16.92 -6.67 -15.07
CA ASP A 115 15.72 -7.06 -15.85
C ASP A 115 15.28 -6.00 -16.89
N LEU A 116 15.89 -4.80 -16.84
CA LEU A 116 15.57 -3.67 -17.71
C LEU A 116 16.60 -3.43 -18.83
N VAL A 117 17.72 -4.14 -18.85
CA VAL A 117 18.79 -3.95 -19.86
C VAL A 117 18.73 -4.99 -20.99
N LYS A 118 17.62 -5.72 -21.15
CA LYS A 118 17.42 -6.50 -22.38
C LYS A 118 16.97 -5.59 -23.54
N GLY A 119 17.97 -4.88 -24.07
CA GLY A 119 18.07 -4.40 -25.45
C GLY A 119 17.03 -3.40 -25.91
N GLU A 120 17.30 -2.11 -25.73
CA GLU A 120 16.91 -1.17 -26.78
C GLU A 120 17.69 -1.56 -28.04
N ARG A 121 17.06 -2.36 -28.92
CA ARG A 121 17.56 -2.51 -30.29
C ARG A 121 17.40 -1.13 -30.91
N LYS A 122 18.51 -0.41 -31.07
CA LYS A 122 18.53 0.89 -31.73
C LYS A 122 17.89 0.72 -33.12
N PRO A 123 17.03 1.65 -33.57
CA PRO A 123 16.43 1.57 -34.91
C PRO A 123 17.49 1.55 -36.04
N ASP A 124 18.73 1.99 -35.76
CA ASP A 124 19.86 1.85 -36.69
C ASP A 124 20.25 0.40 -37.01
N ASP A 125 20.01 -0.56 -36.11
CA ASP A 125 20.38 -1.97 -36.36
C ASP A 125 19.42 -2.66 -37.34
N ALA A 126 18.19 -2.14 -37.51
CA ALA A 126 17.26 -2.63 -38.53
C ALA A 126 17.67 -2.09 -39.92
N ALA A 127 18.00 -0.80 -40.01
CA ALA A 127 18.41 -0.17 -41.27
C ALA A 127 19.79 -0.66 -41.77
N ARG A 128 20.67 -1.11 -40.87
CA ARG A 128 22.01 -1.62 -41.22
C ARG A 128 22.02 -3.04 -41.77
N ASN A 129 20.97 -3.84 -41.53
CA ASN A 129 20.86 -5.21 -42.03
C ASN A 129 20.16 -5.32 -43.40
N ASP A 130 19.50 -4.24 -43.84
CA ASP A 130 18.80 -4.18 -45.13
C ASP A 130 19.65 -3.54 -46.25
N ASP A 131 20.91 -3.17 -45.97
CA ASP A 131 21.87 -2.69 -46.98
C ASP A 131 22.45 -3.87 -47.77
N PRO A 132 22.17 -4.00 -49.09
CA PRO A 132 22.68 -5.10 -49.91
C PRO A 132 24.20 -5.13 -50.04
N ASN A 133 24.90 -4.05 -49.65
CA ASN A 133 26.34 -3.91 -49.80
C ASN A 133 27.11 -4.09 -48.47
N PHE A 134 26.43 -4.49 -47.39
CA PHE A 134 27.04 -4.69 -46.08
C PHE A 134 27.88 -5.99 -46.07
N GLY A 135 29.13 -5.88 -46.52
CA GLY A 135 30.08 -7.01 -46.54
C GLY A 135 30.99 -7.09 -47.77
N ALA A 136 30.91 -6.14 -48.70
CA ALA A 136 31.86 -6.07 -49.80
C ALA A 136 33.25 -5.67 -49.29
N GLN A 137 34.17 -6.65 -49.19
CA GLN A 137 35.59 -6.41 -49.04
C GLN A 137 36.18 -6.06 -50.42
N VAL A 138 36.89 -4.92 -50.49
CA VAL A 138 37.86 -4.62 -51.56
C VAL A 138 39.24 -5.12 -51.17
#